data_AF-A0A968PF13-F1
#
_entry.id   AF-A0A968PF13-F1
#
_cell.length_a   1.000
_cell.length_b   1.000
_cell.length_c   1.000
_cell.angle_alpha   90.00
_cell.angle_beta   90.00
_cell.angle_gamma   90.00
#
_symmetry.space_group_name_H-M   'P 1'
#
loop_
_entity.id
_entity.type
_entity.pdbx_description
1 polymer ?
#
loop_
_entity_poly.entity_id
_entity_poly.type
_entity_poly.pdbx_seq_one_letter_code
_entity_poly.pdbx_strand_id
1 'polypeptide(L)'
;MDLEHDFAPTYEVLANKKKTVGELKKAARNASDVWFATDLDREGEAIAWHLAQTLNIKPSIAKRVVFNAITKSEITLAFTKPRPIDENKVNAQQARRILDRIVGYQVSPLLWRKVAGGLSAGRVQSVASRLVVDREREIEAFIPEEFWKVSGYFATDLQATPALRQAWHEFLQSARLTTQSASSSDAQTGESEGTPADSDPSTSDDAQASGNNTRGDTPAQTKNRTLKEKLAWLSKHLCLRAELVELAGEPAQLTDRKQALDAAQKMGLVVGEIKQWDDPKAKGPARHLALIVPQTSLAPDAPRLS
;
A
#
# COMPACT_ATOMS: atom_id res chain seq x y z
N MET A 1 -28.10 28.10 6.98
CA MET A 1 -28.45 26.91 7.78
C MET A 1 -28.82 27.45 9.13
N ASP A 2 -30.05 27.18 9.56
CA ASP A 2 -30.62 27.81 10.73
C ASP A 2 -30.37 26.95 11.96
N LEU A 3 -29.54 27.41 12.89
CA LEU A 3 -29.22 26.67 14.12
C LEU A 3 -30.35 26.76 15.17
N GLU A 4 -31.25 27.72 15.02
CA GLU A 4 -32.36 27.96 15.97
C GLU A 4 -33.66 27.28 15.50
N HIS A 5 -33.81 27.06 14.19
CA HIS A 5 -34.97 26.39 13.59
C HIS A 5 -34.59 25.02 13.00
N ASP A 6 -34.43 24.01 13.88
CA ASP A 6 -34.28 22.59 13.53
C ASP A 6 -33.24 22.28 12.45
N PHE A 7 -32.12 23.02 12.43
CA PHE A 7 -31.04 22.78 11.49
C PHE A 7 -31.49 22.94 10.01
N ALA A 8 -32.52 23.76 9.75
CA ALA A 8 -33.08 23.91 8.41
C ALA A 8 -32.01 24.37 7.39
N PRO A 9 -31.74 23.58 6.32
CA PRO A 9 -30.76 23.95 5.31
C PRO A 9 -31.38 24.89 4.28
N THR A 10 -30.64 25.96 3.94
CA THR A 10 -30.96 26.82 2.80
C THR A 10 -30.17 26.33 1.60
N TYR A 11 -30.87 25.98 0.52
CA TYR A 11 -30.25 25.54 -0.73
C TYR A 11 -30.33 26.63 -1.78
N GLU A 12 -29.19 26.90 -2.42
CA GLU A 12 -29.09 27.85 -3.51
C GLU A 12 -28.51 27.16 -4.74
N VAL A 13 -29.03 27.52 -5.91
CA VAL A 13 -28.46 27.05 -7.17
C VAL A 13 -27.15 27.78 -7.41
N LEU A 14 -26.05 27.03 -7.50
CA LEU A 14 -24.72 27.56 -7.80
C LEU A 14 -24.76 28.42 -9.07
N ALA A 15 -24.10 29.59 -9.04
CA ALA A 15 -24.14 30.57 -10.11
C ALA A 15 -23.77 29.96 -11.49
N ASN A 16 -22.74 29.11 -11.52
CA ASN A 16 -22.28 28.41 -12.72
C ASN A 16 -23.21 27.27 -13.19
N LYS A 17 -24.18 26.85 -12.39
CA LYS A 17 -25.14 25.78 -12.73
C LYS A 17 -26.54 26.31 -13.08
N LYS A 18 -26.77 27.63 -12.98
CA LYS A 18 -28.06 28.26 -13.34
C LYS A 18 -28.49 27.95 -14.78
N LYS A 19 -27.55 27.97 -15.74
CA LYS A 19 -27.84 27.64 -17.16
C LYS A 19 -28.34 26.21 -17.31
N THR A 20 -27.60 25.24 -16.77
CA THR A 20 -27.97 23.81 -16.80
C THR A 20 -29.32 23.57 -16.14
N VAL A 21 -29.58 24.17 -14.98
CA VAL A 21 -30.89 24.08 -14.32
C VAL A 21 -32.01 24.66 -15.20
N GLY A 22 -31.75 25.77 -15.89
CA GLY A 22 -32.69 26.36 -16.85
C GLY A 22 -32.98 25.43 -18.03
N GLU A 23 -31.97 24.77 -18.58
CA GLU A 23 -32.10 23.78 -19.67
C GLU A 23 -32.89 22.55 -19.20
N LEU A 24 -32.59 22.02 -18.02
CA LEU A 24 -33.32 20.88 -17.45
C LEU A 24 -34.80 21.22 -17.19
N LYS A 25 -35.11 22.42 -16.68
CA LYS A 25 -36.50 22.88 -16.50
C LYS A 25 -37.25 22.96 -17.83
N LYS A 26 -36.60 23.44 -18.89
CA LYS A 26 -37.20 23.50 -20.23
C LYS A 26 -37.44 22.10 -20.79
N ALA A 27 -36.44 21.21 -20.69
CA ALA A 27 -36.55 19.84 -21.16
C ALA A 27 -37.66 19.06 -20.41
N ALA A 28 -37.73 19.21 -19.08
CA ALA A 28 -38.75 18.55 -18.25
C ALA A 28 -40.18 18.97 -18.60
N ARG A 29 -40.40 20.22 -19.03
CA ARG A 29 -41.73 20.70 -19.47
C ARG A 29 -42.18 20.08 -20.79
N ASN A 30 -41.24 19.72 -21.66
CA ASN A 30 -41.51 19.16 -22.99
C ASN A 30 -41.48 17.62 -23.00
N ALA A 31 -40.97 17.00 -21.94
CA ALA A 31 -40.86 15.56 -21.83
C ALA A 31 -42.20 14.95 -21.38
N SER A 32 -42.53 13.77 -21.91
CA SER A 32 -43.63 12.96 -21.40
C SER A 32 -43.35 12.46 -19.98
N ASP A 33 -42.09 12.11 -19.71
CA ASP A 33 -41.63 11.54 -18.45
C ASP A 33 -40.23 12.03 -18.07
N VAL A 34 -39.99 12.14 -16.76
CA VAL A 34 -38.69 12.49 -16.19
C VAL A 34 -38.20 11.35 -15.30
N TRP A 35 -37.01 10.83 -15.61
CA TRP A 35 -36.37 9.73 -14.90
C TRP A 35 -35.12 10.20 -14.16
N PHE A 36 -34.94 9.77 -12.92
CA PHE A 36 -33.80 10.12 -12.07
C PHE A 36 -32.84 8.94 -11.98
N ALA A 37 -31.79 8.95 -12.81
CA ALA A 37 -30.83 7.85 -12.96
C ALA A 37 -29.44 8.18 -12.38
N THR A 38 -29.40 8.73 -11.15
CA THR A 38 -28.17 9.02 -10.42
C THR A 38 -27.59 7.76 -9.75
N ASP A 39 -26.34 7.83 -9.29
CA ASP A 39 -25.62 6.72 -8.68
C ASP A 39 -26.35 6.08 -7.50
N LEU A 40 -26.07 4.79 -7.24
CA LEU A 40 -26.65 4.01 -6.14
C LEU A 40 -25.94 4.31 -4.81
N ASP A 41 -26.04 5.55 -4.35
CA ASP A 41 -25.60 5.91 -3.01
C ASP A 41 -26.47 7.04 -2.43
N ARG A 42 -26.13 7.47 -1.22
CA ARG A 42 -26.85 8.58 -0.56
C ARG A 42 -26.63 9.93 -1.26
N GLU A 43 -25.52 10.10 -1.98
CA GLU A 43 -25.22 11.35 -2.69
C GLU A 43 -26.06 11.46 -3.96
N GLY A 44 -26.11 10.38 -4.74
CA GLY A 44 -26.99 10.21 -5.88
C GLY A 44 -28.46 10.39 -5.50
N GLU A 45 -28.89 9.87 -4.34
CA GLU A 45 -30.25 10.10 -3.85
C GLU A 45 -30.52 11.58 -3.51
N ALA A 46 -29.58 12.25 -2.84
CA ALA A 46 -29.69 13.68 -2.54
C ALA A 46 -29.68 14.54 -3.82
N ILE A 47 -28.91 14.17 -4.84
CA ILE A 47 -28.91 14.85 -6.15
C ILE A 47 -30.28 14.67 -6.83
N ALA A 48 -30.82 13.45 -6.85
CA ALA A 48 -32.14 13.18 -7.40
C ALA A 48 -33.22 14.02 -6.69
N TRP A 49 -33.15 14.10 -5.36
CA TRP A 49 -34.05 14.93 -4.56
C TRP A 49 -33.94 16.42 -4.90
N HIS A 50 -32.72 16.97 -4.96
CA HIS A 50 -32.51 18.37 -5.33
C HIS A 50 -33.03 18.70 -6.74
N LEU A 51 -32.83 17.78 -7.69
CA LEU A 51 -33.36 17.92 -9.04
C LEU A 51 -34.90 17.85 -9.04
N ALA A 52 -35.50 16.93 -8.30
CA ALA A 52 -36.96 16.82 -8.17
C ALA A 52 -37.57 18.11 -7.60
N GLN A 53 -37.01 18.66 -6.52
CA GLN A 53 -37.41 19.94 -5.95
C GLN A 53 -37.26 21.08 -6.97
N THR A 54 -36.13 21.12 -7.67
CA THR A 54 -35.85 22.15 -8.67
C THR A 54 -36.81 22.09 -9.86
N LEU A 55 -37.23 20.88 -10.26
CA LEU A 55 -38.16 20.62 -11.36
C LEU A 55 -39.64 20.62 -10.92
N ASN A 56 -39.92 20.88 -9.63
CA ASN A 56 -41.26 20.84 -9.04
C ASN A 56 -41.96 19.48 -9.16
N ILE A 57 -41.20 18.39 -9.02
CA ILE A 57 -41.68 17.00 -9.02
C ILE A 57 -41.66 16.49 -7.58
N LYS A 58 -42.79 15.95 -7.09
CA LYS A 58 -42.87 15.41 -5.72
C LYS A 58 -41.97 14.15 -5.59
N PRO A 59 -41.15 14.02 -4.55
CA PRO A 59 -40.29 12.84 -4.34
C PRO A 59 -41.03 11.50 -4.36
N SER A 60 -42.28 11.49 -3.87
CA SER A 60 -43.15 10.31 -3.81
C SER A 60 -43.63 9.77 -5.16
N ILE A 61 -43.58 10.58 -6.22
CA ILE A 61 -43.99 10.19 -7.59
C ILE A 61 -42.81 10.22 -8.57
N ALA A 62 -41.61 10.56 -8.09
CA ALA A 62 -40.42 10.64 -8.92
C ALA A 62 -40.05 9.25 -9.44
N LYS A 63 -39.68 9.13 -10.72
CA LYS A 63 -39.23 7.87 -11.33
C LYS A 63 -37.73 7.67 -11.10
N ARG A 64 -37.33 7.26 -9.89
CA ARG A 64 -35.94 6.97 -9.54
C ARG A 64 -35.53 5.59 -10.07
N VAL A 65 -34.45 5.55 -10.84
CA VAL A 65 -33.88 4.34 -11.46
C VAL A 65 -32.48 4.13 -10.92
N VAL A 66 -32.21 2.95 -10.37
CA VAL A 66 -30.90 2.59 -9.82
C VAL A 66 -30.40 1.31 -10.48
N PHE A 67 -29.09 1.25 -10.72
CA PHE A 67 -28.42 0.09 -11.30
C PHE A 67 -27.03 -0.04 -10.67
N ASN A 68 -26.59 -1.28 -10.46
CA ASN A 68 -25.27 -1.57 -9.89
C ASN A 68 -24.15 -1.50 -10.94
N ALA A 69 -24.50 -1.69 -12.21
CA ALA A 69 -23.58 -1.73 -13.33
C ALA A 69 -24.22 -1.12 -14.58
N ILE A 70 -23.40 -0.52 -15.44
CA ILE A 70 -23.84 0.07 -16.71
C ILE A 70 -23.78 -1.01 -17.80
N THR A 71 -24.64 -2.02 -17.70
CA THR A 71 -24.82 -3.07 -18.71
C THR A 71 -26.20 -2.99 -19.34
N LYS A 72 -26.35 -3.46 -20.58
CA LYS A 72 -27.65 -3.42 -21.27
C LYS A 72 -28.75 -4.14 -20.47
N SER A 73 -28.44 -5.28 -19.86
CA SER A 73 -29.38 -6.04 -19.02
C SER A 73 -29.83 -5.23 -17.81
N GLU A 74 -28.88 -4.69 -17.04
CA GLU A 74 -29.20 -3.99 -15.79
C GLU A 74 -29.88 -2.66 -16.01
N ILE A 75 -29.49 -1.92 -17.05
CA ILE A 75 -30.19 -0.70 -17.43
C ILE A 75 -31.63 -1.04 -17.84
N THR A 76 -31.83 -2.03 -18.70
CA THR A 76 -33.20 -2.41 -19.13
C THR A 76 -34.05 -2.81 -17.93
N LEU A 77 -33.52 -3.63 -17.03
CA LEU A 77 -34.21 -4.06 -15.81
C LEU A 77 -34.54 -2.87 -14.91
N ALA A 78 -33.60 -1.96 -14.69
CA ALA A 78 -33.77 -0.82 -13.80
C ALA A 78 -34.92 0.11 -14.25
N PHE A 79 -35.10 0.31 -15.56
CA PHE A 79 -36.18 1.14 -16.09
C PHE A 79 -37.57 0.46 -16.02
N THR A 80 -37.64 -0.87 -15.83
CA THR A 80 -38.94 -1.56 -15.62
C THR A 80 -39.52 -1.38 -14.22
N LYS A 81 -38.67 -1.04 -13.23
CA LYS A 81 -39.06 -0.93 -11.81
C LYS A 81 -38.59 0.40 -11.20
N PRO A 82 -39.09 1.56 -11.68
CA PRO A 82 -38.81 2.82 -11.02
C PRO A 82 -39.40 2.81 -9.60
N ARG A 83 -38.69 3.44 -8.67
CA ARG A 83 -39.15 3.66 -7.30
C ARG A 83 -39.26 5.16 -7.01
N PRO A 84 -39.98 5.58 -5.95
CA PRO A 84 -39.88 6.94 -5.44
C PRO A 84 -38.48 7.22 -4.87
N ILE A 85 -38.17 8.50 -4.68
CA ILE A 85 -36.96 8.93 -3.99
C ILE A 85 -37.06 8.54 -2.52
N ASP A 86 -35.98 7.97 -1.99
CA ASP A 86 -35.85 7.53 -0.60
C ASP A 86 -35.43 8.70 0.28
N GLU A 87 -36.40 9.27 0.99
CA GLU A 87 -36.17 10.42 1.87
C GLU A 87 -35.23 10.09 3.03
N ASN A 88 -35.15 8.84 3.50
CA ASN A 88 -34.23 8.48 4.57
C ASN A 88 -32.77 8.59 4.12
N LYS A 89 -32.47 8.17 2.89
CA LYS A 89 -31.13 8.34 2.29
C LYS A 89 -30.79 9.81 2.06
N VAL A 90 -31.76 10.61 1.63
CA VAL A 90 -31.60 12.06 1.48
C VAL A 90 -31.29 12.69 2.84
N ASN A 91 -32.10 12.41 3.87
CA ASN A 91 -31.93 12.93 5.22
C ASN A 91 -30.59 12.52 5.82
N ALA A 92 -30.13 11.29 5.59
CA ALA A 92 -28.80 10.84 6.00
C ALA A 92 -27.68 11.68 5.37
N GLN A 93 -27.79 12.00 4.08
CA GLN A 93 -26.80 12.86 3.43
C GLN A 93 -26.91 14.32 3.86
N GLN A 94 -28.12 14.82 4.12
CA GLN A 94 -28.32 16.16 4.67
C GLN A 94 -27.70 16.27 6.06
N ALA A 95 -27.97 15.32 6.95
CA ALA A 95 -27.38 15.26 8.29
C ALA A 95 -25.85 15.26 8.24
N ARG A 96 -25.24 14.50 7.32
CA ARG A 96 -23.78 14.53 7.11
C ARG A 96 -23.31 15.93 6.70
N ARG A 97 -23.94 16.56 5.69
CA ARG A 97 -23.56 17.90 5.22
C ARG A 97 -23.72 18.96 6.30
N ILE A 98 -24.75 18.84 7.12
CA ILE A 98 -25.01 19.69 8.28
C ILE A 98 -23.89 19.54 9.32
N LEU A 99 -23.57 18.31 9.69
CA LEU A 99 -22.52 18.01 10.66
C LEU A 99 -21.16 18.56 10.21
N ASP A 100 -20.80 18.33 8.95
CA ASP A 100 -19.54 18.82 8.39
C ASP A 100 -19.52 20.36 8.33
N ARG A 101 -20.68 21.00 8.10
CA ARG A 101 -20.83 22.45 8.13
C ARG A 101 -20.65 23.03 9.55
N ILE A 102 -21.23 22.39 10.56
CA ILE A 102 -21.09 22.80 11.97
C ILE A 102 -19.61 22.76 12.37
N VAL A 103 -18.94 21.64 12.13
CA VAL A 103 -17.51 21.48 12.45
C VAL A 103 -16.66 22.51 11.71
N GLY A 104 -16.91 22.67 10.41
CA GLY A 104 -16.16 23.63 9.59
C GLY A 104 -16.30 25.07 10.10
N TYR A 105 -17.52 25.52 10.43
CA TYR A 105 -17.77 26.91 10.82
C TYR A 105 -17.40 27.21 12.27
N GLN A 106 -17.53 26.25 13.18
CA GLN A 106 -17.22 26.45 14.60
C GLN A 106 -15.73 26.26 14.90
N VAL A 107 -15.07 25.29 14.24
CA VAL A 107 -13.70 24.91 14.58
C VAL A 107 -12.66 25.67 13.75
N SER A 108 -12.93 26.00 12.48
CA SER A 108 -11.95 26.71 11.64
C SER A 108 -11.54 28.08 12.19
N PRO A 109 -12.43 28.93 12.77
CA PRO A 109 -12.01 30.18 13.39
C PRO A 109 -11.03 29.99 14.57
N LEU A 110 -11.16 28.89 15.30
CA LEU A 110 -10.21 28.54 16.36
C LEU A 110 -8.84 28.21 15.79
N LEU A 111 -8.78 27.44 14.70
CA LEU A 111 -7.54 27.11 14.01
C LEU A 111 -6.86 28.36 13.44
N TRP A 112 -7.62 29.29 12.86
CA TRP A 112 -7.05 30.54 12.32
C TRP A 112 -6.38 31.38 13.40
N ARG A 113 -7.00 31.45 14.59
CA ARG A 113 -6.48 32.22 15.71
C ARG A 113 -5.28 31.55 16.40
N LYS A 114 -5.18 30.22 16.36
CA LYS A 114 -4.19 29.46 17.16
C LYS A 114 -3.05 28.86 16.34
N VAL A 115 -3.23 28.66 15.03
CA VAL A 115 -2.26 27.96 14.18
C VAL A 115 -1.90 28.82 12.97
N ALA A 116 -2.80 28.91 11.99
CA ALA A 116 -2.58 29.71 10.78
C ALA A 116 -3.90 30.02 10.06
N GLY A 117 -3.97 31.19 9.43
CA GLY A 117 -5.11 31.56 8.57
C GLY A 117 -5.25 30.62 7.37
N GLY A 118 -6.49 30.35 6.96
CA GLY A 118 -6.80 29.50 5.80
C GLY A 118 -6.87 28.00 6.09
N LEU A 119 -6.61 27.56 7.33
CA LEU A 119 -6.77 26.17 7.73
C LEU A 119 -8.26 25.80 7.82
N SER A 120 -8.60 24.58 7.40
CA SER A 120 -9.95 24.05 7.55
C SER A 120 -9.97 22.91 8.56
N ALA A 121 -10.97 22.93 9.43
CA ALA A 121 -11.25 21.82 10.32
C ALA A 121 -12.26 20.88 9.65
N GLY A 122 -11.83 19.65 9.39
CA GLY A 122 -12.71 18.58 8.90
C GLY A 122 -12.85 17.49 9.95
N ARG A 123 -14.08 17.04 10.21
CA ARG A 123 -14.36 15.94 11.15
C ARG A 123 -13.57 14.66 10.81
N VAL A 124 -13.49 14.32 9.52
CA VAL A 124 -12.74 13.13 9.05
C VAL A 124 -11.27 13.45 8.78
N GLN A 125 -10.98 14.62 8.19
CA GLN A 125 -9.62 15.02 7.84
C GLN A 125 -8.70 15.16 9.06
N SER A 126 -9.21 15.69 10.17
CA SER A 126 -8.44 15.86 11.41
C SER A 126 -8.02 14.51 12.01
N VAL A 127 -8.90 13.50 12.00
CA VAL A 127 -8.57 12.14 12.45
C VAL A 127 -7.54 11.49 11.53
N ALA A 128 -7.72 11.59 10.21
CA ALA A 128 -6.75 11.05 9.26
C ALA A 128 -5.36 11.70 9.43
N SER A 129 -5.31 13.02 9.59
CA SER A 129 -4.06 13.74 9.86
C SER A 129 -3.43 13.32 11.19
N ARG A 130 -4.25 13.08 12.22
CA ARG A 130 -3.77 12.57 13.51
C ARG A 130 -3.11 11.19 13.36
N LEU A 131 -3.68 10.27 12.59
CA LEU A 131 -3.08 8.94 12.39
C LEU A 131 -1.67 9.03 11.76
N VAL A 132 -1.49 9.96 10.80
CA VAL A 132 -0.17 10.20 10.19
C VAL A 132 0.81 10.78 11.20
N VAL A 133 0.39 11.77 11.99
CA VAL A 133 1.22 12.39 13.02
C VAL A 133 1.58 11.40 14.13
N ASP A 134 0.64 10.56 14.56
CA ASP A 134 0.87 9.54 15.58
C ASP A 134 1.89 8.50 15.07
N ARG A 135 1.80 8.07 13.81
CA ARG A 135 2.84 7.21 13.19
C ARG A 135 4.20 7.89 13.10
N GLU A 136 4.26 9.18 12.75
CA GLU A 136 5.55 9.89 12.72
C GLU A 136 6.17 9.98 14.11
N ARG A 137 5.36 10.24 15.14
CA ARG A 137 5.84 10.23 16.54
C ARG A 137 6.36 8.86 16.98
N GLU A 138 5.72 7.77 16.54
CA GLU A 138 6.23 6.41 16.76
C GLU A 138 7.61 6.21 16.11
N ILE A 139 7.82 6.75 14.91
CA ILE A 139 9.11 6.69 14.20
C ILE A 139 10.16 7.55 14.90
N GLU A 140 9.81 8.77 15.33
CA GLU A 140 10.73 9.67 16.06
C GLU A 140 11.13 9.10 17.43
N ALA A 141 10.20 8.43 18.11
CA ALA A 141 10.43 7.80 19.41
C ALA A 141 11.13 6.42 19.29
N PHE A 142 11.26 5.87 18.09
CA PHE A 142 11.91 4.59 17.87
C PHE A 142 13.41 4.71 18.13
N ILE A 143 13.89 4.00 19.15
CA ILE A 143 15.31 3.87 19.47
C ILE A 143 15.81 2.62 18.73
N PRO A 144 16.66 2.76 17.68
CA PRO A 144 17.16 1.59 16.95
C PRO A 144 18.06 0.74 17.84
N GLU A 145 17.75 -0.55 17.91
CA GLU A 145 18.59 -1.54 18.57
C GLU A 145 19.50 -2.21 17.54
N GLU A 146 20.79 -2.30 17.87
CA GLU A 146 21.75 -3.04 17.06
C GLU A 146 21.51 -4.53 17.22
N PHE A 147 21.42 -5.25 16.10
CA PHE A 147 21.37 -6.71 16.09
C PHE A 147 22.21 -7.25 14.94
N TRP A 148 22.82 -8.40 15.18
CA TRP A 148 23.67 -9.09 14.21
C TRP A 148 23.05 -10.41 13.80
N LYS A 149 23.03 -10.66 12.50
CA LYS A 149 22.62 -11.96 11.93
C LYS A 149 23.83 -12.68 11.39
N VAL A 150 24.03 -13.92 11.83
CA VAL A 150 25.08 -14.81 11.32
C VAL A 150 24.43 -15.78 10.34
N SER A 151 24.77 -15.66 9.05
CA SER A 151 24.32 -16.57 7.99
C SER A 151 25.51 -17.32 7.40
N GLY A 152 25.40 -18.63 7.29
CA GLY A 152 26.38 -19.51 6.64
C GLY A 152 25.84 -20.12 5.34
N TYR A 153 26.74 -20.35 4.39
CA TYR A 153 26.47 -21.09 3.16
C TYR A 153 27.34 -22.34 3.17
N PHE A 154 26.71 -23.50 3.00
CA PHE A 154 27.34 -24.80 3.14
C PHE A 154 27.15 -25.61 1.87
N ALA A 155 28.22 -26.24 1.39
CA ALA A 155 28.15 -27.24 0.33
C ALA A 155 28.11 -28.64 0.97
N THR A 156 27.36 -29.55 0.36
CA THR A 156 27.33 -30.95 0.80
C THR A 156 28.61 -31.71 0.43
N ASP A 157 29.31 -31.28 -0.62
CA ASP A 157 30.62 -31.81 -1.02
C ASP A 157 31.77 -30.87 -0.63
N LEU A 158 32.61 -31.33 0.30
CA LEU A 158 33.78 -30.61 0.78
C LEU A 158 34.85 -30.41 -0.31
N GLN A 159 35.00 -31.35 -1.25
CA GLN A 159 36.00 -31.27 -2.32
C GLN A 159 35.60 -30.25 -3.39
N ALA A 160 34.30 -30.14 -3.68
CA ALA A 160 33.76 -29.14 -4.59
C ALA A 160 33.66 -27.72 -3.99
N THR A 161 33.83 -27.57 -2.67
CA THR A 161 33.62 -26.30 -1.95
C THR A 161 34.44 -25.12 -2.51
N PRO A 162 35.73 -25.24 -2.88
CA PRO A 162 36.48 -24.14 -3.47
C PRO A 162 35.92 -23.66 -4.82
N ALA A 163 35.54 -24.60 -5.70
CA ALA A 163 34.97 -24.29 -7.01
C ALA A 163 33.55 -23.69 -6.88
N LEU A 164 32.73 -24.26 -6.00
CA LEU A 164 31.38 -23.75 -5.71
C LEU A 164 31.43 -22.35 -5.07
N ARG A 165 32.41 -22.08 -4.22
CA ARG A 165 32.66 -20.74 -3.67
C ARG A 165 32.95 -19.74 -4.79
N GLN A 166 33.82 -20.09 -5.73
CA GLN A 166 34.14 -19.20 -6.86
C GLN A 166 32.89 -18.95 -7.73
N ALA A 167 32.18 -20.01 -8.13
CA ALA A 167 30.95 -19.92 -8.91
C ALA A 167 29.85 -19.10 -8.20
N TRP A 168 29.77 -19.19 -6.87
CA TRP A 168 28.85 -18.37 -6.07
C TRP A 168 29.22 -16.88 -6.12
N HIS A 169 30.51 -16.54 -6.00
CA HIS A 169 30.96 -15.15 -6.11
C HIS A 169 30.67 -14.59 -7.51
N GLU A 170 30.96 -15.35 -8.56
CA GLU A 170 30.66 -14.99 -9.95
C GLU A 170 29.14 -14.82 -10.16
N PHE A 171 28.31 -15.71 -9.62
CA PHE A 171 26.85 -15.60 -9.67
C PHE A 171 26.34 -14.32 -9.00
N LEU A 172 26.87 -13.97 -7.82
CA LEU A 172 26.49 -12.74 -7.11
C LEU A 172 26.96 -11.47 -7.86
N GLN A 173 28.12 -11.52 -8.51
CA GLN A 173 28.67 -10.40 -9.28
C GLN A 173 28.02 -10.24 -10.66
N SER A 174 27.60 -11.33 -11.30
CA SER A 174 26.96 -11.32 -12.63
C SER A 174 25.73 -10.41 -12.66
N ALA A 175 24.95 -10.39 -11.58
CA ALA A 175 23.78 -9.53 -11.44
C ALA A 175 24.11 -8.04 -11.49
N ARG A 176 25.34 -7.66 -11.12
CA ARG A 176 25.81 -6.27 -11.17
C ARG A 176 26.20 -5.87 -12.59
N LEU A 177 26.75 -6.81 -13.38
CA LEU A 177 27.25 -6.58 -14.74
C LEU A 177 26.15 -6.64 -15.82
N THR A 178 25.12 -7.47 -15.66
CA THR A 178 24.01 -7.57 -16.65
C THR A 178 23.22 -6.26 -16.79
N THR A 179 23.27 -5.38 -15.79
CA THR A 179 22.66 -4.04 -15.83
C THR A 179 23.44 -3.00 -16.65
N GLN A 180 24.70 -3.27 -17.02
CA GLN A 180 25.52 -2.36 -17.84
C GLN A 180 25.49 -2.69 -19.34
N SER A 181 25.15 -3.92 -19.73
CA SER A 181 25.12 -4.35 -21.14
C SER A 181 23.71 -4.46 -21.73
N ALA A 182 22.65 -4.37 -20.92
CA ALA A 182 21.27 -4.39 -21.40
C ALA A 182 20.80 -3.01 -21.89
N SER A 183 21.46 -2.49 -22.91
CA SER A 183 20.93 -1.43 -23.78
C SER A 183 20.99 -1.90 -25.24
N SER A 184 20.36 -3.03 -25.56
CA SER A 184 19.86 -3.34 -26.90
C SER A 184 19.06 -4.64 -26.91
N SER A 185 18.01 -4.61 -27.73
CA SER A 185 17.18 -5.69 -28.30
C SER A 185 16.19 -6.45 -27.41
N ASP A 186 14.93 -6.18 -27.74
CA ASP A 186 13.83 -7.09 -28.04
C ASP A 186 13.10 -7.81 -26.89
N ALA A 187 11.90 -7.29 -26.67
CA ALA A 187 10.83 -7.88 -25.89
C ALA A 187 10.30 -9.14 -26.55
N GLN A 188 10.31 -10.24 -25.81
CA GLN A 188 9.48 -11.40 -26.09
C GLN A 188 8.77 -11.81 -24.80
N THR A 189 7.47 -11.55 -24.77
CA THR A 189 6.53 -11.90 -23.71
C THR A 189 6.31 -13.42 -23.71
N GLY A 190 6.73 -14.09 -22.63
CA GLY A 190 6.30 -15.45 -22.30
C GLY A 190 5.25 -15.40 -21.20
N GLU A 191 4.04 -15.85 -21.51
CA GLU A 191 2.98 -16.11 -20.54
C GLU A 191 3.37 -17.30 -19.64
N SER A 192 3.20 -17.16 -18.33
CA SER A 192 3.17 -18.29 -17.41
C SER A 192 1.87 -18.26 -16.63
N GLU A 193 1.02 -19.24 -16.90
CA GLU A 193 -0.19 -19.54 -16.13
C GLU A 193 0.19 -19.95 -14.70
N GLY A 194 -0.31 -19.18 -13.74
CA GLY A 194 -0.39 -19.55 -12.35
C GLY A 194 -1.75 -19.11 -11.84
N THR A 195 -2.63 -20.06 -11.59
CA THR A 195 -3.98 -19.82 -11.05
C THR A 195 -3.87 -19.16 -9.67
N PRO A 196 -4.40 -17.94 -9.45
CA PRO A 196 -4.54 -17.42 -8.10
C PRO A 196 -5.73 -18.11 -7.42
N ALA A 197 -5.59 -18.40 -6.13
CA ALA A 197 -6.71 -18.79 -5.28
C ALA A 197 -7.74 -17.65 -5.21
N ASP A 198 -9.03 -18.00 -5.17
CA ASP A 198 -10.17 -17.09 -5.11
C ASP A 198 -9.97 -16.00 -4.04
N SER A 199 -9.71 -14.77 -4.49
CA SER A 199 -9.83 -13.58 -3.68
C SER A 199 -11.30 -13.18 -3.62
N ASP A 200 -11.83 -12.97 -2.41
CA ASP A 200 -13.13 -12.35 -2.19
C ASP A 200 -13.29 -11.08 -3.04
N PRO A 201 -14.51 -10.74 -3.49
CA PRO A 201 -14.74 -9.55 -4.30
C PRO A 201 -14.20 -8.31 -3.57
N SER A 202 -13.19 -7.68 -4.18
CA SER A 202 -12.46 -6.55 -3.60
C SER A 202 -13.42 -5.45 -3.17
N THR A 203 -13.34 -5.05 -1.90
CA THR A 203 -14.04 -3.85 -1.44
C THR A 203 -13.36 -2.60 -2.01
N SER A 204 -14.02 -1.45 -1.97
CA SER A 204 -13.43 -0.17 -2.45
C SER A 204 -12.07 0.13 -1.81
N ASP A 205 -11.88 -0.31 -0.58
CA ASP A 205 -10.68 -0.06 0.21
C ASP A 205 -9.52 -0.95 -0.27
N ASP A 206 -9.80 -2.21 -0.63
CA ASP A 206 -8.82 -3.15 -1.18
C ASP A 206 -8.33 -2.72 -2.57
N ALA A 207 -9.24 -2.22 -3.41
CA ALA A 207 -8.91 -1.76 -4.76
C ALA A 207 -8.01 -0.51 -4.74
N GLN A 208 -8.25 0.43 -3.83
CA GLN A 208 -7.41 1.62 -3.67
C GLN A 208 -6.04 1.28 -3.06
N ALA A 209 -5.99 0.35 -2.10
CA ALA A 209 -4.73 -0.12 -1.53
C ALA A 209 -3.87 -0.85 -2.56
N SER A 210 -4.47 -1.72 -3.39
CA SER A 210 -3.75 -2.49 -4.41
C SER A 210 -3.26 -1.62 -5.58
N GLY A 211 -3.97 -0.55 -5.93
CA GLY A 211 -3.58 0.37 -7.02
C GLY A 211 -2.37 1.24 -6.71
N ASN A 212 -2.10 1.53 -5.43
CA ASN A 212 -0.94 2.33 -5.02
C ASN A 212 0.37 1.54 -4.97
N ASN A 213 0.31 0.21 -4.86
CA ASN A 213 1.51 -0.63 -4.82
C ASN A 213 2.18 -0.83 -6.19
N THR A 214 1.52 -0.50 -7.30
CA THR A 214 1.95 -0.85 -8.66
C THR A 214 2.50 0.31 -9.49
N ARG A 215 2.50 1.55 -8.98
CA ARG A 215 3.04 2.73 -9.68
C ARG A 215 4.23 3.34 -8.94
N GLY A 216 5.38 2.73 -9.14
CA GLY A 216 6.68 3.24 -8.70
C GLY A 216 7.75 2.97 -9.75
N ASP A 217 7.67 3.64 -10.90
CA ASP A 217 8.78 3.65 -11.87
C ASP A 217 9.99 4.32 -11.22
N THR A 218 11.02 3.53 -10.95
CA THR A 218 12.31 3.99 -10.43
C THR A 218 13.39 3.77 -11.51
N PRO A 219 14.34 4.70 -11.72
CA PRO A 219 15.33 4.59 -12.81
C PRO A 219 16.19 3.33 -12.67
N ALA A 220 16.70 2.77 -13.76
CA ALA A 220 17.49 1.53 -13.81
C ALA A 220 18.48 1.38 -12.64
N GLN A 221 18.14 0.50 -11.69
CA GLN A 221 18.93 0.23 -10.49
C GLN A 221 19.76 -1.05 -10.67
N THR A 222 21.01 -1.02 -10.20
CA THR A 222 21.83 -2.22 -10.00
C THR A 222 21.09 -3.14 -9.02
N LYS A 223 20.43 -4.18 -9.53
CA LYS A 223 19.56 -5.05 -8.74
C LYS A 223 20.43 -6.16 -8.15
N ASN A 224 20.67 -6.12 -6.84
CA ASN A 224 21.23 -7.28 -6.14
C ASN A 224 20.29 -8.49 -6.34
N ARG A 225 20.86 -9.71 -6.47
CA ARG A 225 20.06 -10.94 -6.58
C ARG A 225 19.09 -11.04 -5.40
N THR A 226 17.83 -11.34 -5.70
CA THR A 226 16.77 -11.59 -4.74
C THR A 226 17.05 -12.83 -3.89
N LEU A 227 16.39 -12.97 -2.73
CA LEU A 227 16.50 -14.17 -1.90
C LEU A 227 16.06 -15.43 -2.67
N LYS A 228 15.00 -15.31 -3.48
CA LYS A 228 14.49 -16.41 -4.32
C LYS A 228 15.54 -16.91 -5.31
N GLU A 229 16.21 -16.00 -6.03
CA GLU A 229 17.28 -16.36 -6.98
C GLU A 229 18.48 -17.01 -6.29
N LYS A 230 18.86 -16.49 -5.11
CA LYS A 230 19.94 -17.05 -4.29
C LYS A 230 19.62 -18.48 -3.84
N LEU A 231 18.43 -18.72 -3.31
CA LEU A 231 18.01 -20.05 -2.86
C LEU A 231 17.91 -21.05 -4.03
N ALA A 232 17.39 -20.62 -5.19
CA ALA A 232 17.33 -21.47 -6.37
C ALA A 232 18.73 -21.90 -6.85
N TRP A 233 19.70 -20.98 -6.85
CA TRP A 233 21.07 -21.32 -7.20
C TRP A 233 21.67 -22.32 -6.20
N LEU A 234 21.51 -22.09 -4.89
CA LEU A 234 22.05 -22.99 -3.86
C LEU A 234 21.47 -24.40 -4.00
N SER A 235 20.16 -24.51 -4.17
CA SER A 235 19.48 -25.80 -4.38
C SER A 235 20.02 -26.54 -5.61
N LYS A 236 20.25 -25.85 -6.73
CA LYS A 236 20.80 -26.46 -7.95
C LYS A 236 22.22 -27.03 -7.77
N HIS A 237 22.99 -26.45 -6.86
CA HIS A 237 24.39 -26.82 -6.62
C HIS A 237 24.58 -27.66 -5.34
N LEU A 238 23.50 -28.24 -4.80
CA LEU A 238 23.52 -29.03 -3.55
C LEU A 238 24.16 -28.27 -2.38
N CYS A 239 23.93 -26.96 -2.34
CA CYS A 239 24.33 -26.07 -1.27
C CYS A 239 23.09 -25.67 -0.45
N LEU A 240 23.31 -25.33 0.81
CA LEU A 240 22.27 -24.83 1.70
C LEU A 240 22.71 -23.53 2.37
N ARG A 241 21.74 -22.70 2.72
CA ARG A 241 21.93 -21.53 3.58
C ARG A 241 21.36 -21.86 4.95
N ALA A 242 22.12 -21.58 6.00
CA ALA A 242 21.63 -21.61 7.37
C ALA A 242 21.84 -20.25 8.05
N GLU A 243 20.98 -19.94 9.01
CA GLU A 243 21.07 -18.77 9.86
C GLU A 243 21.19 -19.27 11.31
N LEU A 244 22.05 -18.65 12.10
CA LEU A 244 22.19 -18.99 13.51
C LEU A 244 20.96 -18.51 14.27
N VAL A 245 20.19 -19.46 14.82
CA VAL A 245 19.00 -19.17 15.63
C VAL A 245 19.26 -19.41 17.12
N GLU A 246 20.14 -20.37 17.44
CA GLU A 246 20.44 -20.81 18.80
C GLU A 246 21.92 -21.20 18.92
N LEU A 247 22.56 -20.87 20.03
CA LEU A 247 23.94 -21.25 20.33
C LEU A 247 24.02 -21.82 21.75
N ALA A 248 24.48 -23.06 21.87
CA ALA A 248 24.65 -23.76 23.15
C ALA A 248 23.36 -23.87 24.01
N GLY A 249 22.19 -24.06 23.40
CA GLY A 249 20.92 -24.22 24.11
C GLY A 249 20.08 -22.94 24.23
N GLU A 250 20.64 -21.78 23.88
CA GLU A 250 20.04 -20.46 24.11
C GLU A 250 19.82 -19.67 22.81
N PRO A 251 18.73 -18.90 22.68
CA PRO A 251 18.47 -18.06 21.51
C PRO A 251 19.64 -17.10 21.22
N ALA A 252 20.10 -17.07 19.97
CA ALA A 252 21.23 -16.24 19.55
C ALA A 252 20.82 -14.77 19.37
N GLN A 253 20.70 -14.03 20.49
CA GLN A 253 20.44 -12.59 20.50
C GLN A 253 21.76 -11.81 20.47
N LEU A 254 22.32 -11.64 19.27
CA LEU A 254 23.60 -10.98 19.07
C LEU A 254 23.38 -9.46 18.98
N THR A 255 23.65 -8.74 20.06
CA THR A 255 23.40 -7.28 20.14
C THR A 255 24.62 -6.43 19.78
N ASP A 256 25.80 -7.05 19.66
CA ASP A 256 27.03 -6.36 19.30
C ASP A 256 27.94 -7.23 18.40
N ARG A 257 28.86 -6.57 17.71
CA ARG A 257 29.82 -7.22 16.80
C ARG A 257 30.68 -8.28 17.48
N LYS A 258 31.09 -8.06 18.74
CA LYS A 258 31.98 -8.98 19.46
C LYS A 258 31.25 -10.28 19.75
N GLN A 259 29.99 -10.22 20.16
CA GLN A 259 29.13 -11.38 20.34
C GLN A 259 28.96 -12.15 19.02
N ALA A 260 28.74 -11.45 17.90
CA ALA A 260 28.62 -12.10 16.59
C ALA A 260 29.90 -12.83 16.16
N LEU A 261 31.08 -12.23 16.42
CA LEU A 261 32.37 -12.85 16.13
C LEU A 261 32.67 -14.04 17.06
N ASP A 262 32.38 -13.90 18.35
CA ASP A 262 32.54 -14.97 19.34
C ASP A 262 31.62 -16.16 19.01
N ALA A 263 30.37 -15.90 18.62
CA ALA A 263 29.45 -16.93 18.13
C ALA A 263 30.00 -17.65 16.89
N ALA A 264 30.53 -16.92 15.91
CA ALA A 264 31.14 -17.51 14.73
C ALA A 264 32.38 -18.37 15.08
N GLN A 265 33.23 -17.91 16.01
CA GLN A 265 34.40 -18.67 16.48
C GLN A 265 33.99 -19.95 17.23
N LYS A 266 32.97 -19.88 18.09
CA LYS A 266 32.42 -21.05 18.80
C LYS A 266 31.83 -22.10 17.85
N MET A 267 31.34 -21.67 16.68
CA MET A 267 30.90 -22.57 15.61
C MET A 267 32.09 -23.19 14.82
N GLY A 268 33.34 -22.90 15.20
CA GLY A 268 34.53 -23.40 14.52
C GLY A 268 34.86 -22.65 13.22
N LEU A 269 34.26 -21.48 12.97
CA LEU A 269 34.58 -20.67 11.80
C LEU A 269 35.84 -19.85 12.04
N VAL A 270 36.89 -20.09 11.25
CA VAL A 270 38.08 -19.24 11.23
C VAL A 270 37.74 -17.94 10.51
N VAL A 271 37.57 -16.86 11.27
CA VAL A 271 37.32 -15.52 10.76
C VAL A 271 38.52 -15.07 9.93
N GLY A 272 38.38 -15.06 8.61
CA GLY A 272 39.39 -14.54 7.68
C GLY A 272 39.21 -13.03 7.46
N GLU A 273 39.21 -12.61 6.20
CA GLU A 273 39.02 -11.20 5.84
C GLU A 273 37.58 -10.75 6.15
N ILE A 274 37.43 -9.65 6.88
CA ILE A 274 36.15 -8.99 7.11
C ILE A 274 35.99 -7.90 6.07
N LYS A 275 35.14 -8.15 5.06
CA LYS A 275 34.78 -7.12 4.07
C LYS A 275 33.60 -6.32 4.58
N GLN A 276 33.82 -5.03 4.77
CA GLN A 276 32.80 -4.08 5.21
C GLN A 276 32.34 -3.25 4.02
N TRP A 277 31.03 -3.05 3.91
CA TRP A 277 30.49 -2.03 3.03
C TRP A 277 29.24 -1.43 3.64
N ASP A 278 29.02 -0.16 3.32
CA ASP A 278 27.79 0.52 3.66
C ASP A 278 26.76 0.27 2.55
N ASP A 279 25.57 -0.19 2.92
CA ASP A 279 24.42 -0.15 2.00
C ASP A 279 23.84 1.28 2.03
N PRO A 280 24.02 2.09 0.97
CA PRO A 280 23.54 3.47 0.95
C PRO A 280 22.01 3.56 0.96
N LYS A 281 21.29 2.45 0.74
CA LYS A 281 19.83 2.38 0.72
C LYS A 281 19.23 1.86 2.04
N ALA A 282 20.03 1.29 2.92
CA ALA A 282 19.56 0.87 4.24
C ALA A 282 19.45 2.08 5.19
N LYS A 283 18.41 2.09 6.04
CA LYS A 283 18.26 3.08 7.12
C LYS A 283 18.65 2.43 8.45
N GLY A 284 19.29 3.20 9.33
CA GLY A 284 19.70 2.73 10.67
C GLY A 284 20.90 1.76 10.66
N PRO A 285 21.06 0.89 11.68
CA PRO A 285 22.22 0.00 11.84
C PRO A 285 22.38 -1.03 10.71
N ALA A 286 21.32 -1.28 9.92
CA ALA A 286 21.37 -2.10 8.71
C ALA A 286 22.24 -1.54 7.57
N ARG A 287 22.79 -0.33 7.73
CA ARG A 287 23.79 0.24 6.80
C ARG A 287 25.09 -0.55 6.82
N HIS A 288 25.48 -1.11 7.96
CA HIS A 288 26.79 -1.74 8.10
C HIS A 288 26.69 -3.25 7.88
N LEU A 289 27.16 -3.72 6.73
CA LEU A 289 27.24 -5.15 6.43
C LEU A 289 28.68 -5.62 6.56
N ALA A 290 28.90 -6.65 7.37
CA ALA A 290 30.19 -7.33 7.47
C ALA A 290 30.07 -8.74 6.89
N LEU A 291 30.79 -9.00 5.80
CA LEU A 291 30.99 -10.36 5.31
C LEU A 291 32.27 -10.91 5.91
N ILE A 292 32.12 -11.94 6.74
CA ILE A 292 33.25 -12.75 7.18
C ILE A 292 33.50 -13.78 6.09
N VAL A 293 34.64 -13.69 5.41
CA VAL A 293 35.10 -14.74 4.50
C VAL A 293 35.87 -15.75 5.34
N PRO A 294 35.40 -17.00 5.51
CA PRO A 294 36.14 -17.98 6.29
C PRO A 294 37.44 -18.36 5.56
N GLN A 295 38.56 -18.34 6.29
CA GLN A 295 39.81 -18.89 5.79
C GLN A 295 39.64 -20.40 5.60
N THR A 296 39.87 -20.87 4.37
CA THR A 296 40.04 -22.28 4.05
C THR A 296 41.42 -22.73 4.51
N SER A 297 41.66 -22.76 5.81
CA SER A 297 42.51 -23.79 6.37
C SER A 297 41.59 -24.67 7.19
N LEU A 298 41.36 -25.90 6.70
CA LEU A 298 41.21 -27.00 7.63
C LEU A 298 42.43 -26.89 8.55
N ALA A 299 42.22 -26.50 9.81
CA ALA A 299 43.26 -26.68 10.80
C ALA A 299 43.65 -28.17 10.74
N PRO A 300 44.93 -28.53 10.54
CA PRO A 300 45.34 -29.93 10.41
C PRO A 300 44.92 -30.79 11.61
N ASP A 301 44.61 -30.16 12.76
CA ASP A 301 44.38 -30.81 14.05
C ASP A 301 43.04 -30.45 14.74
N ALA A 302 42.00 -30.03 14.00
CA ALA A 302 40.67 -29.96 14.62
C ALA A 302 40.20 -31.40 14.95
N PRO A 303 39.87 -31.74 16.21
CA PRO A 303 39.45 -33.09 16.57
C PRO A 303 38.22 -33.43 15.75
N ARG A 304 38.34 -34.48 14.92
CA ARG A 304 37.22 -35.06 14.21
C ARG A 304 36.24 -35.56 15.28
N LEU A 305 35.09 -34.91 15.39
CA LEU A 305 33.99 -35.44 16.19
C LEU A 305 33.62 -36.81 15.61
N SER A 306 33.95 -37.85 16.38
CA SER A 306 33.55 -39.24 16.17
C SER A 306 32.08 -39.43 16.52
#